data_AF-A0A2V6ZMF0-F1
#
_entry.id   AF-A0A2V6ZMF0-F1
#
_cell.length_a   1.000
_cell.length_b   1.000
_cell.length_c   1.000
_cell.angle_alpha   90.00
_cell.angle_beta   90.00
_cell.angle_gamma   90.00
#
_symmetry.space_group_name_H-M   'P 1'
#
loop_
_entity.id
_entity.type
_entity.pdbx_description
1 polymer ?
#
loop_
_entity_poly.entity_id
_entity_poly.type
_entity_poly.pdbx_seq_one_letter_code
_entity_poly.pdbx_strand_id
1 'polypeptide(L)' 'MQLQIGDRMTDSSGEWEVVGRPYTTNGGKNAHVRVQRANQPGMTETKMWGAYEKVSVIRRAAAEKGKR' A
#
# COMPACT_ATOMS: atom_id res chain seq x y z
N MET A 1 -7.24 -9.30 -2.23
CA MET A 1 -6.36 -8.14 -1.92
C MET A 1 -5.21 -8.11 -2.91
N GLN A 2 -4.93 -6.97 -3.56
CA GLN A 2 -3.93 -6.84 -4.65
C GLN A 2 -2.87 -5.76 -4.41
N LEU A 3 -2.78 -5.22 -3.20
CA LEU A 3 -1.75 -4.24 -2.85
C LEU A 3 -0.36 -4.91 -2.83
N GLN A 4 0.65 -4.19 -3.27
CA GLN A 4 2.04 -4.62 -3.37
C GLN A 4 2.95 -3.58 -2.70
N ILE A 5 4.13 -4.03 -2.28
CA ILE A 5 5.16 -3.11 -1.78
C ILE A 5 5.54 -2.13 -2.90
N GLY A 6 5.60 -0.84 -2.57
CA GLY A 6 5.83 0.25 -3.50
C GLY A 6 4.55 0.84 -4.13
N ASP A 7 3.38 0.22 -3.92
CA ASP A 7 2.11 0.88 -4.28
C ASP A 7 1.98 2.19 -3.50
N ARG A 8 1.58 3.26 -4.20
CA ARG A 8 1.23 4.53 -3.55
C ARG A 8 -0.27 4.72 -3.53
N MET A 9 -0.78 5.24 -2.42
CA MET A 9 -2.19 5.51 -2.22
C MET A 9 -2.35 6.88 -1.58
N THR A 10 -3.44 7.56 -1.91
CA THR A 10 -3.78 8.86 -1.35
C THR A 10 -5.06 8.73 -0.56
N ASP A 11 -5.04 9.25 0.65
CA ASP A 11 -6.21 9.42 1.50
C ASP A 11 -6.33 10.88 1.94
N SER A 12 -7.43 11.23 2.58
CA SER A 12 -7.65 12.48 3.33
C SER A 12 -6.44 12.91 4.18
N SER A 13 -5.67 11.97 4.72
CA SER A 13 -4.47 12.26 5.52
C SER A 13 -3.20 12.59 4.70
N GLY A 14 -3.22 12.36 3.38
CA GLY A 14 -2.10 12.56 2.46
C GLY A 14 -1.68 11.30 1.69
N GLU A 15 -0.48 11.34 1.10
CA GLU A 15 0.09 10.24 0.32
C GLU A 15 0.87 9.24 1.18
N TRP A 16 0.63 7.97 0.89
CA TRP A 16 1.19 6.82 1.59
C TRP A 16 1.81 5.85 0.59
N GLU A 17 2.89 5.20 0.99
CA GLU A 17 3.56 4.15 0.22
C GLU A 17 3.55 2.84 1.00
N VAL A 18 3.23 1.73 0.33
CA VAL A 18 3.25 0.40 0.95
C VAL A 18 4.69 -0.04 1.15
N VAL A 19 5.07 -0.32 2.40
CA VAL A 19 6.45 -0.70 2.77
C VAL A 19 6.54 -2.11 3.33
N GLY A 20 5.41 -2.74 3.62
CA GLY A 20 5.35 -4.11 4.12
C GLY A 20 4.41 -4.99 3.31
N ARG A 21 4.66 -6.30 3.35
CA ARG A 21 3.83 -7.29 2.67
C ARG A 21 2.40 -7.24 3.26
N PRO A 22 1.37 -7.00 2.44
CA PRO A 22 -0.01 -7.05 2.91
C PRO A 22 -0.38 -8.45 3.41
N TYR A 23 -1.20 -8.50 4.45
CA TYR A 23 -1.76 -9.74 4.98
C TYR A 23 -3.22 -9.54 5.38
N THR A 24 -3.97 -10.63 5.45
CA THR A 24 -5.39 -10.58 5.79
C THR A 24 -5.67 -11.25 7.13
N THR A 25 -6.62 -10.69 7.89
CA THR A 25 -7.12 -11.21 9.16
C THR A 25 -8.64 -11.46 9.08
N ASN A 26 -9.24 -11.97 10.14
CA ASN A 26 -10.69 -12.21 10.23
C ASN A 26 -11.23 -13.08 9.07
N GLY A 27 -10.56 -14.19 8.78
CA GLY A 27 -10.95 -15.09 7.68
C GLY A 27 -10.86 -14.45 6.29
N GLY A 28 -9.97 -13.47 6.10
CA GLY A 28 -9.82 -12.78 4.82
C GLY A 28 -10.72 -11.56 4.65
N LYS A 29 -11.49 -11.16 5.67
CA LYS A 29 -12.38 -9.99 5.61
C LYS A 29 -11.65 -8.66 5.78
N ASN A 30 -10.55 -8.67 6.53
CA ASN A 30 -9.79 -7.47 6.83
C ASN A 30 -8.39 -7.60 6.22
N ALA A 31 -7.92 -6.49 5.66
CA ALA A 31 -6.72 -6.39 4.88
C ALA A 31 -5.79 -5.39 5.59
N HIS A 32 -4.66 -5.85 6.11
CA HIS A 32 -3.70 -5.04 6.85
C HIS A 32 -2.50 -4.73 5.96
N VAL A 33 -2.11 -3.46 5.89
CA VAL A 33 -0.94 -3.02 5.12
C VAL A 33 -0.11 -2.07 5.95
N ARG A 34 1.19 -2.35 6.01
CA ARG A 34 2.16 -1.43 6.55
C ARG A 34 2.52 -0.40 5.48
N VAL A 35 2.24 0.85 5.76
CA VAL A 35 2.51 2.01 4.90
C VAL A 35 3.45 2.99 5.58
N GLN A 36 4.10 3.86 4.81
CA GLN A 36 4.81 5.03 5.34
C GLN A 36 4.32 6.30 4.64
N ARG A 37 4.47 7.47 5.28
CA ARG A 37 4.21 8.75 4.60
C ARG A 37 5.19 8.94 3.45
N ALA A 38 4.68 9.26 2.26
CA ALA A 38 5.52 9.50 1.08
C ALA A 38 6.38 10.77 1.23
N ASN A 39 5.88 11.78 1.95
CA ASN A 39 6.60 13.04 2.20
C ASN A 39 7.52 13.00 3.45
N GLN A 40 7.33 12.01 4.33
CA GLN A 40 8.08 11.91 5.58
C GLN A 40 8.47 10.44 5.83
N PRO A 41 9.52 9.96 5.14
CA PRO A 41 10.01 8.60 5.32
C PRO A 41 10.47 8.40 6.77
N GLY A 42 10.01 7.31 7.40
CA GLY A 42 10.31 6.97 8.80
C GLY A 42 9.08 6.86 9.70
N MET A 43 7.95 7.50 9.33
CA MET A 43 6.69 7.31 10.02
C MET A 43 5.90 6.19 9.35
N THR A 44 6.01 4.96 9.88
CA THR A 44 5.23 3.81 9.39
C THR A 44 3.93 3.63 10.17
N GLU A 45 2.83 3.39 9.46
CA GLU A 45 1.51 3.11 10.03
C GLU A 45 0.99 1.78 9.46
N THR A 46 0.18 1.05 10.23
CA THR A 46 -0.57 -0.09 9.69
C THR A 46 -2.00 0.34 9.44
N LYS A 47 -2.39 0.40 8.17
CA LYS A 47 -3.77 0.69 7.77
C LYS A 47 -4.53 -0.61 7.54
N MET A 48 -5.81 -0.59 7.88
CA MET A 48 -6.75 -1.69 7.69
C MET A 48 -7.82 -1.26 6.68
N TRP A 49 -8.12 -2.13 5.73
CA TRP A 49 -9.25 -2.00 4.82
C TRP A 49 -10.12 -3.25 4.91
N GLY A 50 -11.39 -3.13 4.51
CA GLY A 50 -12.17 -4.31 4.13
C GLY A 50 -11.51 -4.97 2.91
N ALA A 51 -11.44 -6.30 2.87
CA ALA A 51 -10.76 -7.01 1.77
C ALA A 51 -11.41 -6.82 0.40
N TYR A 52 -12.68 -6.37 0.39
CA TYR A 52 -13.45 -6.01 -0.79
C TYR A 52 -13.58 -4.49 -0.99
N GLU A 53 -12.94 -3.69 -0.14
CA GLU A 53 -12.92 -2.24 -0.29
C GLU A 53 -12.00 -1.84 -1.46
N LYS A 54 -12.46 -0.89 -2.28
CA LYS A 54 -11.69 -0.40 -3.43
C LYS A 54 -10.72 0.66 -2.95
N VAL A 55 -9.43 0.35 -3.04
CA VAL A 55 -8.34 1.30 -2.76
C VAL A 55 -7.77 1.78 -4.09
N SER A 56 -7.84 3.08 -4.35
CA SER A 56 -7.18 3.70 -5.50
C SER A 56 -5.67 3.71 -5.28
N VAL A 57 -4.94 3.00 -6.14
CA VAL A 57 -3.48 2.96 -6.10
C VAL A 57 -2.88 3.60 -7.34
N ILE A 58 -1.87 4.42 -7.12
CA ILE A 58 -0.99 4.92 -8.15
C ILE A 58 0.21 4.00 -8.19
N ARG A 59 0.18 3.07 -9.15
CA ARG A 59 1.37 2.34 -9.57
C ARG A 59 2.12 3.23 -10.54
N ARG A 60 3.33 3.66 -10.19
CA ARG A 60 4.25 3.95 -11.28
C ARG A 60 4.42 2.63 -12.01
N ALA A 61 4.02 2.58 -13.29
CA ALA A 61 4.53 1.53 -14.17
C ALA A 61 6.04 1.52 -13.94
N ALA A 62 6.59 0.37 -13.57
CA ALA A 62 8.03 0.23 -13.51
C ALA A 62 8.53 0.75 -14.85
N ALA A 63 9.19 1.92 -14.85
CA ALA A 63 10.11 2.23 -15.92
C ALA A 63 11.01 1.00 -15.93
N GLU A 64 10.96 0.24 -17.03
CA GLU A 64 11.85 -0.89 -17.25
C GLU A 64 13.25 -0.47 -16.81
N LYS A 65 13.70 -0.96 -15.66
CA LYS A 65 15.12 -0.99 -15.37
C LYS A 65 15.63 -2.16 -16.20
N GLY A 66 16.00 -1.81 -17.42
CA GLY A 66 16.33 -2.72 -18.50
C GLY A 66 17.38 -3.77 -18.14
N LYS A 67 17.22 -4.90 -18.83
CA LYS A 67 18.26 -5.67 -19.51
C LYS A 67 19.67 -5.55 -18.93
N ARG A 68 20.11 -6.62 -18.28
CA ARG A 68 21.46 -7.16 -18.46
C ARG A 68 21.45 -8.66 -18.26
#